data_AF-A0A7V3T028-F1
#
_entry.id   AF-A0A7V3T028-F1
#
_cell.length_a   1.000
_cell.length_b   1.000
_cell.length_c   1.000
_cell.angle_alpha   90.00
_cell.angle_beta   90.00
_cell.angle_gamma   90.00
#
_symmetry.space_group_name_H-M   'P 1'
#
loop_
_entity.id
_entity.type
_entity.pdbx_description
1 polymer ?
#
loop_
_entity_poly.entity_id
_entity_poly.type
_entity_poly.pdbx_seq_one_letter_code
_entity_poly.pdbx_strand_id
1 'polypeptide(L)'
;MKNVRKLKSSMKSEKGGIESVVIIVISIILVLGLVSYAVLTQVAGAKDVGDKGQIEQRKVGQMLKDPNTVTGNVVKSYLRQASTAMTVSVDSITNTDYNNVSTPPANPDVNDGAIFNMTKTYNANGELSHVTFTQINLGN
;
A
#
# COMPACT_ATOMS: atom_id res chain seq x y z
N MET A 1 4.61 -69.95 51.69
CA MET A 1 6.08 -69.95 51.56
C MET A 1 6.47 -69.25 50.26
N LYS A 2 7.49 -68.37 50.34
CA LYS A 2 8.08 -67.60 49.24
C LYS A 2 8.62 -68.52 48.13
N ASN A 3 8.53 -68.09 46.86
CA ASN A 3 9.73 -67.84 46.07
C ASN A 3 9.46 -66.97 44.83
N VAL A 4 10.30 -65.94 44.74
CA VAL A 4 10.39 -64.88 43.73
C VAL A 4 11.24 -65.39 42.57
N ARG A 5 11.02 -64.82 41.36
CA ARG A 5 11.94 -64.63 40.21
C ARG A 5 11.61 -65.43 38.94
N LYS A 6 11.12 -64.71 37.93
CA LYS A 6 11.95 -64.34 36.76
C LYS A 6 11.33 -63.18 35.97
N LEU A 7 11.88 -61.99 36.21
CA LEU A 7 12.13 -61.00 35.18
C LEU A 7 13.04 -61.63 34.10
N LYS A 8 12.94 -61.10 32.87
CA LYS A 8 13.57 -61.52 31.59
C LYS A 8 12.70 -62.49 30.79
N SER A 9 12.34 -62.22 29.54
CA SER A 9 13.16 -61.59 28.51
C SER A 9 12.35 -60.96 27.39
N SER A 10 12.92 -59.86 26.86
CA SER A 10 12.81 -59.39 25.48
C SER A 10 11.43 -58.87 25.05
N MET A 11 11.22 -57.56 24.93
CA MET A 11 11.89 -56.75 23.89
C MET A 11 12.35 -57.62 22.73
N LYS A 12 11.39 -58.07 21.90
CA LYS A 12 11.69 -58.55 20.56
C LYS A 12 10.51 -58.32 19.62
N SER A 13 10.37 -57.07 19.21
CA SER A 13 10.13 -56.76 17.80
C SER A 13 10.70 -55.37 17.52
N GLU A 14 12.02 -55.32 17.33
CA GLU A 14 12.71 -54.20 16.69
C GLU A 14 12.28 -54.14 15.22
N LYS A 15 11.10 -53.55 14.96
CA LYS A 15 10.65 -53.15 13.63
C LYS A 15 9.95 -51.79 13.66
N GLY A 16 10.51 -50.83 14.40
CA GLY A 16 9.91 -49.50 14.55
C GLY A 16 10.89 -48.32 14.65
N GLY A 17 12.20 -48.54 14.54
CA GLY A 17 13.18 -47.45 14.72
C GLY A 17 13.27 -46.51 13.51
N ILE A 18 13.46 -47.09 12.32
CA ILE A 18 13.80 -46.32 11.11
C ILE A 18 12.53 -45.68 10.51
N GLU A 19 11.42 -46.40 10.49
CA GLU A 19 10.15 -45.95 9.91
C GLU A 19 9.54 -44.79 10.72
N SER A 20 9.57 -44.89 12.06
CA SER A 20 9.16 -43.77 12.93
C SER A 20 10.09 -42.57 12.80
N VAL A 21 11.41 -42.77 12.66
CA VAL A 21 12.36 -41.67 12.45
C VAL A 21 12.11 -40.99 11.09
N VAL A 22 11.89 -41.75 10.02
CA VAL A 22 11.60 -41.20 8.69
C VAL A 22 10.30 -40.40 8.69
N ILE A 23 9.25 -40.90 9.34
CA ILE A 23 7.97 -40.17 9.48
C ILE A 23 8.17 -38.85 10.23
N ILE A 24 8.92 -38.87 11.34
CA ILE A 24 9.20 -37.67 12.14
C ILE A 24 9.97 -36.63 11.30
N VAL A 25 10.98 -37.05 10.56
CA VAL A 25 11.77 -36.15 9.70
C VAL A 25 10.89 -35.52 8.60
N ILE A 26 10.04 -36.31 7.95
CA ILE A 26 9.12 -35.80 6.92
C ILE A 26 8.11 -34.81 7.53
N SER A 27 7.55 -35.10 8.70
CA SER A 27 6.63 -34.20 9.39
C SER A 27 7.29 -32.87 9.76
N ILE A 28 8.53 -32.88 10.24
CA ILE A 28 9.27 -31.65 10.57
C ILE A 28 9.50 -30.79 9.32
N ILE A 29 9.90 -31.39 8.21
CA ILE A 29 10.14 -30.68 6.95
C ILE A 29 8.83 -30.04 6.44
N LEU A 30 7.71 -30.77 6.50
CA LEU A 30 6.40 -30.24 6.09
C LEU A 30 5.95 -29.08 6.97
N VAL A 31 6.09 -29.18 8.29
CA VAL A 31 5.71 -28.11 9.22
C VAL A 31 6.60 -26.88 9.03
N LEU A 32 7.92 -27.05 8.89
CA LEU A 32 8.84 -25.94 8.64
C LEU A 32 8.57 -25.26 7.28
N GLY A 33 8.22 -26.04 6.26
CA GLY A 33 7.81 -25.50 4.95
C GLY A 33 6.53 -24.67 5.04
N LEU A 34 5.52 -25.15 5.79
CA LEU A 34 4.25 -24.45 5.98
C LEU A 34 4.41 -23.17 6.79
N VAL A 35 5.21 -23.19 7.85
CA VAL A 35 5.52 -22.01 8.67
C VAL A 35 6.30 -20.98 7.84
N SER A 36 7.29 -21.42 7.05
CA SER A 36 8.05 -20.53 6.18
C SER A 36 7.13 -19.83 5.18
N TYR A 37 6.27 -20.57 4.48
CA TYR A 37 5.31 -20.02 3.54
C TYR A 37 4.36 -18.99 4.20
N ALA A 38 3.81 -19.32 5.37
CA ALA A 38 2.89 -18.44 6.09
C ALA A 38 3.56 -17.14 6.58
N VAL A 39 4.78 -17.23 7.13
CA VAL A 39 5.51 -16.08 7.67
C VAL A 39 6.01 -15.16 6.55
N LEU A 40 6.57 -15.71 5.46
CA LEU A 40 7.02 -14.92 4.31
C LEU A 40 5.89 -14.07 3.70
N THR A 41 4.69 -14.65 3.61
CA THR A 41 3.51 -13.96 3.07
C THR A 41 3.05 -12.83 4.00
N GLN A 42 3.10 -13.04 5.31
CA GLN A 42 2.73 -12.01 6.31
C GLN A 42 3.76 -10.87 6.40
N VAL A 43 5.05 -11.18 6.29
CA VAL A 43 6.12 -10.17 6.31
C VAL A 43 6.06 -9.28 5.06
N ALA A 44 5.76 -9.86 3.89
CA ALA A 44 5.53 -9.07 2.67
C ALA A 44 4.33 -8.11 2.85
N GLY A 45 3.21 -8.61 3.37
CA GLY A 45 2.05 -7.77 3.67
C GLY A 45 2.32 -6.68 4.72
N ALA A 46 3.09 -6.99 5.77
CA ALA A 46 3.45 -6.02 6.80
C ALA A 46 4.39 -4.91 6.27
N LYS A 47 5.34 -5.28 5.40
CA LYS A 47 6.22 -4.32 4.72
C LYS A 47 5.39 -3.37 3.83
N ASP A 48 4.50 -3.92 3.00
CA ASP A 48 3.65 -3.12 2.11
C ASP A 48 2.73 -2.16 2.89
N VAL A 49 2.22 -2.57 4.05
CA VAL A 49 1.43 -1.71 4.94
C VAL A 49 2.30 -0.62 5.58
N GLY A 50 3.52 -0.96 6.00
CA GLY A 50 4.48 -0.01 6.57
C GLY A 50 4.89 1.07 5.56
N ASP A 51 5.20 0.67 4.33
CA ASP A 51 5.62 1.58 3.25
C ASP A 51 4.45 2.51 2.86
N LYS A 52 3.22 1.99 2.74
CA LYS A 52 2.02 2.81 2.54
C LYS A 52 1.78 3.78 3.69
N GLY A 53 1.95 3.34 4.93
CA GLY A 53 1.79 4.19 6.11
C GLY A 53 2.77 5.37 6.12
N GLN A 54 4.02 5.14 5.75
CA GLN A 54 5.02 6.22 5.65
C GLN A 54 4.67 7.23 4.54
N ILE A 55 4.19 6.76 3.39
CA ILE A 55 3.77 7.64 2.29
C ILE A 55 2.59 8.53 2.72
N GLU A 56 1.58 7.97 3.38
CA GLU A 56 0.44 8.74 3.90
C GLU A 56 0.85 9.75 4.98
N GLN A 57 1.76 9.37 5.88
CA GLN A 57 2.30 10.31 6.86
C GLN A 57 3.09 11.46 6.20
N ARG A 58 3.85 11.19 5.14
CA ARG A 58 4.54 12.24 4.37
C ARG A 58 3.55 13.17 3.67
N LYS A 59 2.46 12.65 3.11
CA LYS A 59 1.37 13.46 2.53
C LYS A 59 0.75 14.39 3.55
N VAL A 60 0.32 13.86 4.69
CA VAL A 60 -0.25 14.67 5.78
C VAL A 60 0.76 15.71 6.25
N GLY A 61 2.03 15.31 6.40
CA GLY A 61 3.11 16.23 6.78
C GLY A 61 3.32 17.38 5.78
N GLN A 62 3.15 17.16 4.48
CA GLN A 62 3.22 18.22 3.48
C GLN A 62 1.97 19.11 3.51
N MET A 63 0.77 18.54 3.64
CA MET A 63 -0.47 19.30 3.77
C MET A 63 -0.50 20.20 5.02
N LEU A 64 0.15 19.77 6.11
CA LEU A 64 0.29 20.58 7.33
C LEU A 64 1.33 21.70 7.18
N LYS A 65 2.33 21.53 6.30
CA LYS A 65 3.39 22.52 6.08
C LYS A 65 2.98 23.60 5.08
N ASP A 66 2.22 23.22 4.06
CA ASP A 66 1.76 24.14 3.02
C ASP A 66 0.23 24.04 2.85
N PRO A 67 -0.53 25.09 3.21
CA PRO A 67 -1.99 25.10 3.09
C PRO A 67 -2.47 25.04 1.64
N ASN A 68 -1.59 25.27 0.65
CA ASN A 68 -1.92 25.16 -0.77
C ASN A 68 -1.77 23.74 -1.31
N THR A 69 -1.26 22.79 -0.50
CA THR A 69 -1.20 21.39 -0.89
C THR A 69 -2.56 20.73 -0.76
N VAL A 70 -3.06 20.19 -1.86
CA VAL A 70 -4.37 19.54 -1.96
C VAL A 70 -4.27 18.14 -2.54
N THR A 71 -5.32 17.33 -2.36
CA THR A 71 -5.40 15.97 -2.91
C THR A 71 -6.04 15.95 -4.29
N GLY A 72 -5.85 14.86 -5.04
CA GLY A 72 -6.43 14.69 -6.38
C GLY A 72 -7.95 14.82 -6.45
N ASN A 73 -8.67 14.49 -5.37
CA ASN A 73 -10.11 14.71 -5.26
C ASN A 73 -10.49 16.19 -5.42
N VAL A 74 -9.69 17.09 -4.86
CA VAL A 74 -9.90 18.55 -4.99
C VAL A 74 -9.65 18.97 -6.43
N VAL A 75 -8.59 18.46 -7.06
CA VAL A 75 -8.28 18.72 -8.47
C VAL A 75 -9.44 18.30 -9.39
N LYS A 76 -9.98 17.09 -9.20
CA LYS A 76 -11.17 16.61 -9.94
C LYS A 76 -12.37 17.54 -9.76
N SER A 77 -12.58 18.03 -8.54
CA SER A 77 -13.67 18.96 -8.24
C SER A 77 -13.51 20.28 -9.01
N TYR A 78 -12.29 20.83 -9.09
CA TYR A 78 -12.01 22.03 -9.87
C TYR A 78 -12.15 21.79 -11.38
N LEU A 79 -11.66 20.67 -11.90
CA LEU A 79 -11.84 20.29 -13.31
C LEU A 79 -13.33 20.19 -13.68
N ARG A 80 -14.17 19.67 -12.79
CA ARG A 80 -15.64 19.60 -13.00
C ARG A 80 -16.33 20.96 -12.98
N GLN A 81 -15.71 21.97 -12.37
CA GLN A 81 -16.23 23.34 -12.28
C GLN A 81 -15.59 24.28 -13.32
N ALA A 82 -14.65 23.78 -14.13
CA ALA A 82 -13.98 24.55 -15.15
C ALA A 82 -15.00 25.19 -16.11
N SER A 83 -14.74 26.43 -16.50
CA SER A 83 -15.61 27.19 -17.38
C SER A 83 -14.79 28.18 -18.20
N THR A 84 -15.44 28.90 -19.12
CA THR A 84 -14.79 29.97 -19.88
C THR A 84 -14.31 31.13 -18.98
N ALA A 85 -14.91 31.31 -17.81
CA ALA A 85 -14.52 32.32 -16.83
C ALA A 85 -13.40 31.84 -15.88
N MET A 86 -13.33 30.54 -15.60
CA MET A 86 -12.34 29.93 -14.71
C MET A 86 -11.72 28.72 -15.38
N THR A 87 -10.47 28.88 -15.79
CA THR A 87 -9.70 27.81 -16.45
C THR A 87 -8.87 27.03 -15.44
N VAL A 88 -8.69 25.73 -15.69
CA VAL A 88 -7.95 24.83 -14.80
C VAL A 88 -6.82 24.16 -15.58
N SER A 89 -5.61 24.20 -15.02
CA SER A 89 -4.45 23.47 -15.55
C SER A 89 -3.93 22.49 -14.50
N VAL A 90 -3.57 21.28 -14.94
CA VAL A 90 -3.00 20.22 -14.12
C VAL A 90 -1.75 19.71 -14.81
N ASP A 91 -0.61 19.91 -14.15
CA ASP A 91 0.68 19.34 -14.49
C ASP A 91 0.91 18.11 -13.61
N SER A 92 0.91 16.94 -14.23
CA SER A 92 0.89 15.65 -13.57
C SER A 92 2.08 14.81 -13.98
N ILE A 93 2.79 14.27 -12.99
CA ILE A 93 4.01 13.47 -13.21
C ILE A 93 3.66 12.10 -13.82
N THR A 94 2.46 11.60 -13.54
CA THR A 94 2.10 10.19 -13.81
C THR A 94 0.84 10.00 -14.62
N ASN A 95 -0.02 11.03 -14.74
CA ASN A 95 -1.36 10.84 -15.28
C ASN A 95 -1.88 12.09 -16.00
N THR A 96 -1.98 12.03 -17.32
CA THR A 96 -2.62 12.97 -18.24
C THR A 96 -2.60 14.45 -17.85
N ASP A 97 -1.78 15.25 -18.55
CA ASP A 97 -1.78 16.70 -18.38
C ASP A 97 -3.08 17.33 -18.88
N TYR A 98 -3.66 18.20 -18.06
CA TYR A 98 -4.81 19.02 -18.42
C TYR A 98 -4.32 20.45 -18.63
N ASN A 99 -4.33 20.92 -19.87
CA ASN A 99 -3.87 22.27 -20.20
C ASN A 99 -5.05 23.20 -20.44
N ASN A 100 -5.21 24.23 -19.61
CA ASN A 100 -6.20 25.30 -19.77
C ASN A 100 -7.63 24.78 -20.03
N VAL A 101 -8.09 23.86 -19.20
CA VAL A 101 -9.45 23.31 -19.28
C VAL A 101 -10.45 24.42 -18.99
N SER A 102 -11.25 24.77 -20.00
CA SER A 102 -12.35 25.74 -19.92
C SER A 102 -13.73 25.10 -20.03
N THR A 103 -13.78 23.77 -20.22
CA THR A 103 -15.01 22.98 -20.27
C THR A 103 -14.81 21.71 -19.45
N PRO A 104 -15.74 21.34 -18.55
CA PRO A 104 -15.55 20.20 -17.66
C PRO A 104 -15.36 18.88 -18.43
N PRO A 105 -14.31 18.10 -18.14
CA PRO A 105 -14.19 16.75 -18.66
C PRO A 105 -15.24 15.83 -18.00
N ALA A 106 -15.84 14.93 -18.78
CA ALA A 106 -16.85 13.99 -18.28
C ALA A 106 -16.31 13.06 -17.17
N ASN A 107 -15.03 12.66 -17.29
CA ASN A 107 -14.35 11.87 -16.27
C ASN A 107 -12.87 12.30 -16.18
N PRO A 108 -12.50 13.19 -15.23
CA PRO A 108 -11.11 13.57 -15.04
C PRO A 108 -10.28 12.41 -14.48
N ASP A 109 -9.27 11.98 -15.22
CA ASP A 109 -8.35 10.88 -14.84
C ASP A 109 -7.19 11.43 -14.00
N VAL A 110 -7.53 11.82 -12.77
CA VAL A 110 -6.55 12.26 -11.77
C VAL A 110 -6.49 11.22 -10.65
N ASN A 111 -5.30 10.89 -10.15
CA ASN A 111 -5.19 9.96 -9.03
C ASN A 111 -5.59 10.64 -7.72
N ASP A 112 -6.58 10.10 -7.00
CA ASP A 112 -7.09 10.68 -5.75
C ASP A 112 -6.05 10.67 -4.62
N GLY A 113 -5.15 9.68 -4.65
CA GLY A 113 -4.05 9.55 -3.70
C GLY A 113 -2.84 10.43 -4.03
N ALA A 114 -2.81 11.10 -5.19
CA ALA A 114 -1.76 12.06 -5.49
C ALA A 114 -2.01 13.39 -4.78
N ILE A 115 -0.93 14.11 -4.49
CA ILE A 115 -0.97 15.45 -3.90
C ILE A 115 -0.42 16.46 -4.90
N PHE A 116 -1.00 17.66 -4.85
CA PHE A 116 -0.74 18.74 -5.79
C PHE A 116 -0.57 20.05 -5.03
N ASN A 117 0.34 20.89 -5.50
CA ASN A 117 0.37 22.28 -5.08
C ASN A 117 -0.63 23.08 -5.91
N MET A 118 -1.47 23.88 -5.26
CA MET A 118 -2.51 24.68 -5.89
C MET A 118 -2.12 26.15 -5.95
N THR A 119 -2.12 26.72 -7.15
CA THR A 119 -1.95 28.16 -7.37
C THR A 119 -3.23 28.75 -7.96
N LYS A 120 -3.68 29.88 -7.43
CA LYS A 120 -4.88 30.60 -7.89
C LYS A 120 -4.49 31.97 -8.41
N THR A 121 -5.00 32.30 -9.60
CA THR A 121 -4.84 33.61 -10.23
C THR A 121 -6.20 34.25 -10.38
N TYR A 122 -6.26 35.55 -10.14
CA TYR A 122 -7.47 36.35 -10.18
C TYR A 122 -7.42 37.35 -11.34
N ASN A 123 -8.57 37.64 -11.94
CA ASN A 123 -8.68 38.68 -12.96
C ASN A 123 -8.64 40.09 -12.31
N ALA A 124 -8.69 41.13 -13.15
CA ALA A 124 -8.70 42.52 -12.70
C ALA A 124 -9.91 42.89 -11.82
N ASN A 125 -10.99 42.11 -11.87
CA ASN A 125 -12.19 42.30 -11.05
C ASN A 125 -12.11 41.56 -9.70
N GLY A 126 -11.00 40.85 -9.43
CA GLY A 126 -10.83 40.05 -8.22
C GLY A 126 -11.52 38.68 -8.26
N GLU A 127 -12.04 38.26 -9.41
CA GLU A 127 -12.67 36.95 -9.58
C GLU A 127 -11.62 35.90 -9.97
N LEU A 128 -11.84 34.65 -9.55
CA LEU A 128 -10.92 33.55 -9.85
C LEU A 128 -10.90 33.25 -11.35
N SER A 129 -9.74 33.41 -11.99
CA SER A 129 -9.59 33.27 -13.45
C SER A 129 -8.84 32.02 -13.87
N HIS A 130 -7.82 31.62 -13.10
CA HIS A 130 -7.00 30.45 -13.39
C HIS A 130 -6.65 29.68 -12.11
N VAL A 131 -6.72 28.36 -12.18
CA VAL A 131 -6.23 27.47 -11.12
C VAL A 131 -5.22 26.50 -11.72
N THR A 132 -4.01 26.51 -11.20
CA THR A 132 -2.94 25.61 -11.62
C THR A 132 -2.64 24.61 -10.51
N PHE A 133 -2.60 23.34 -10.88
CA PHE A 133 -2.19 22.25 -10.02
C PHE A 133 -0.89 21.66 -10.53
N THR A 134 0.12 21.57 -9.66
CA THR A 134 1.39 20.91 -9.99
C THR A 134 1.57 19.73 -9.05
N GLN A 135 1.66 18.52 -9.59
CA GLN A 135 1.82 17.33 -8.77
C GLN A 135 3.14 17.37 -8.00
N ILE A 136 3.08 17.08 -6.70
CA ILE A 136 4.28 17.01 -5.86
C ILE A 136 4.81 15.58 -5.88
N ASN A 137 6.09 15.43 -6.20
CA ASN A 137 6.77 14.15 -6.10
C ASN A 137 7.11 13.87 -4.63
N LEU A 138 6.52 12.81 -4.07
CA LEU A 138 6.77 12.38 -2.70
C LEU A 138 8.01 11.49 -2.54
N GLY A 139 8.70 11.19 -3.65
CA GLY A 139 9.77 10.21 -3.72
C GLY A 139 9.24 8.78 -3.58
N ASN A 140 9.94 7.83 -4.20
CA ASN A 140 9.86 6.42 -3.81
C ASN A 140 10.56 6.24 -2.47
#